data_AF-A0A2T3KRQ3-F1
#
_entry.id   AF-A0A2T3KRQ3-F1
#
_cell.length_a   1.000
_cell.length_b   1.000
_cell.length_c   1.000
_cell.angle_alpha   90.00
_cell.angle_beta   90.00
_cell.angle_gamma   90.00
#
_symmetry.space_group_name_H-M   'P 1'
#
loop_
_entity.id
_entity.type
_entity.pdbx_description
1 polymer ?
#
loop_
_entity_poly.entity_id
_entity_poly.type
_entity_poly.pdbx_seq_one_letter_code
_entity_poly.pdbx_strand_id
1 'polypeptide(L)'
;MSIMSDVPPTNKINNTDQQMAQLALKIREAREWKGITQVAMAKQLGVARQTYLDLESGKTEPRVLMLLNIAKITGRSLSWFLYDDGNPEYGDINRLSMLYAQMPSPLRYKMVEQNINLISSCLEYALDKHQ
;
A
#
# COMPACT_ATOMS: atom_id res chain seq x y z
N MET A 1 -15.72 14.07 -52.11
CA MET A 1 -14.46 14.03 -51.35
C MET A 1 -14.83 13.59 -49.93
N SER A 2 -14.80 12.29 -49.68
CA SER A 2 -15.11 11.67 -48.39
C SER A 2 -13.81 11.08 -47.87
N ILE A 3 -13.31 11.61 -46.76
CA ILE A 3 -12.20 11.01 -46.02
C ILE A 3 -12.75 10.67 -44.65
N MET A 4 -13.23 9.44 -44.53
CA MET A 4 -13.27 8.70 -43.27
C MET A 4 -11.82 8.55 -42.84
N SER A 5 -11.42 9.23 -41.77
CA SER A 5 -10.21 8.87 -41.03
C SER A 5 -10.62 7.89 -39.95
N ASP A 6 -10.42 6.60 -40.24
CA ASP A 6 -10.48 5.54 -39.24
C ASP A 6 -9.52 5.87 -38.09
N VAL A 7 -10.09 6.14 -36.92
CA VAL A 7 -9.33 6.28 -35.67
C VAL A 7 -8.83 4.88 -35.30
N PRO A 8 -7.51 4.67 -35.14
CA PRO A 8 -6.97 3.36 -34.79
C PRO A 8 -7.45 2.95 -33.40
N PRO A 9 -7.68 1.65 -33.15
CA PRO A 9 -8.21 1.19 -31.87
C PRO A 9 -7.22 1.54 -30.75
N THR A 10 -7.67 2.33 -29.79
CA THR A 10 -6.88 2.67 -28.61
C THR A 10 -6.68 1.41 -27.77
N ASN A 11 -5.41 1.05 -27.61
CA ASN A 11 -4.90 -0.03 -26.78
C ASN A 11 -5.30 0.16 -25.30
N LYS A 12 -6.51 -0.29 -24.91
CA LYS A 12 -7.03 -0.21 -23.53
C LYS A 12 -7.01 -1.53 -22.77
N ILE A 13 -6.53 -2.62 -23.38
CA ILE A 13 -6.67 -3.97 -22.81
C ILE A 13 -5.55 -4.31 -21.81
N ASN A 14 -4.43 -3.59 -21.78
CA ASN A 14 -3.24 -4.04 -21.03
C ASN A 14 -3.07 -3.48 -19.60
N ASN A 15 -3.77 -2.41 -19.20
CA ASN A 15 -3.46 -1.71 -17.93
C ASN A 15 -4.27 -2.23 -16.73
N THR A 16 -5.58 -2.44 -16.90
CA THR A 16 -6.46 -2.83 -15.79
C THR A 16 -6.16 -4.23 -15.26
N ASP A 17 -5.84 -5.19 -16.14
CA ASP A 17 -5.50 -6.56 -15.74
C ASP A 17 -4.18 -6.62 -14.95
N GLN A 18 -3.21 -5.78 -15.32
CA GLN A 18 -1.95 -5.64 -14.59
C GLN A 18 -2.16 -5.03 -13.19
N GLN A 19 -2.97 -3.97 -13.09
CA GLN A 19 -3.34 -3.36 -11.81
C GLN A 19 -4.07 -4.34 -10.89
N MET A 20 -5.00 -5.13 -11.46
CA MET A 20 -5.71 -6.18 -10.74
C MET A 20 -4.78 -7.28 -10.21
N ALA A 21 -3.82 -7.72 -11.02
CA ALA A 21 -2.83 -8.71 -10.61
C ALA A 21 -1.94 -8.19 -9.46
N GLN A 22 -1.50 -6.94 -9.54
CA GLN A 22 -0.71 -6.30 -8.47
C GLN A 22 -1.50 -6.17 -7.16
N LEU A 23 -2.76 -5.74 -7.24
CA LEU A 23 -3.62 -5.62 -6.07
C LEU A 23 -3.85 -6.99 -5.39
N ALA A 24 -4.09 -8.03 -6.19
CA ALA A 24 -4.24 -9.39 -5.68
C ALA A 24 -2.98 -9.90 -4.95
N LEU A 25 -1.80 -9.59 -5.50
CA LEU A 25 -0.51 -9.89 -4.86
C LEU A 25 -0.37 -9.16 -3.52
N LYS A 26 -0.66 -7.85 -3.49
CA LYS A 26 -0.63 -7.04 -2.27
C LYS A 26 -1.56 -7.58 -1.19
N ILE A 27 -2.77 -8.01 -1.54
CA ILE A 27 -3.71 -8.64 -0.58
C ILE A 27 -3.09 -9.90 0.04
N ARG A 28 -2.45 -10.74 -0.78
CA ARG A 28 -1.77 -11.96 -0.31
C ARG A 28 -0.61 -11.62 0.62
N GLU A 29 0.26 -10.70 0.23
CA GLU A 29 1.40 -10.27 1.03
C GLU A 29 0.98 -9.69 2.38
N ALA A 30 -0.07 -8.86 2.41
CA ALA A 30 -0.60 -8.30 3.64
C ALA A 30 -1.14 -9.38 4.58
N ARG A 31 -1.80 -10.42 4.04
CA ARG A 31 -2.26 -11.58 4.82
C ARG A 31 -1.08 -12.38 5.38
N GLU A 32 -0.09 -12.68 4.54
CA GLU A 32 1.08 -13.48 4.92
C GLU A 32 1.96 -12.78 5.93
N TRP A 33 2.16 -11.47 5.75
CA TRP A 33 2.82 -10.60 6.74
C TRP A 33 2.17 -10.68 8.12
N LYS A 34 0.83 -10.79 8.16
CA LYS A 34 0.07 -10.94 9.41
C LYS A 34 0.08 -12.38 9.95
N GLY A 35 0.59 -13.35 9.19
CA GLY A 35 0.64 -14.75 9.59
C GLY A 35 -0.72 -15.47 9.57
N ILE A 36 -1.67 -15.01 8.77
CA ILE A 36 -3.05 -15.54 8.76
C ILE A 36 -3.25 -16.49 7.56
N THR A 37 -3.97 -17.60 7.75
CA THR A 37 -4.35 -18.49 6.64
C THR A 37 -5.50 -17.90 5.81
N GLN A 38 -5.64 -18.28 4.54
CA GLN A 38 -6.77 -17.82 3.70
C GLN A 38 -8.14 -18.12 4.32
N VAL A 39 -8.29 -19.27 4.99
CA VAL A 39 -9.53 -19.66 5.68
C VAL A 39 -9.82 -18.74 6.87
N ALA A 40 -8.79 -18.44 7.68
CA ALA A 40 -8.93 -17.53 8.81
C ALA A 40 -9.25 -16.10 8.36
N MET A 41 -8.62 -15.63 7.29
CA MET A 41 -8.89 -14.31 6.70
C MET A 41 -10.32 -14.21 6.19
N ALA A 42 -10.80 -15.21 5.43
CA ALA A 42 -12.18 -15.26 4.96
C ALA A 42 -13.19 -15.23 6.12
N LYS A 43 -12.90 -15.97 7.20
CA LYS A 43 -13.73 -15.97 8.42
C LYS A 43 -13.76 -14.58 9.09
N GLN A 44 -12.63 -13.89 9.20
CA GLN A 44 -12.57 -12.55 9.77
C GLN A 44 -13.28 -11.50 8.91
N LEU A 45 -13.25 -11.67 7.58
CA LEU A 45 -13.95 -10.80 6.64
C LEU A 45 -15.45 -11.12 6.50
N GLY A 46 -15.92 -12.23 7.06
CA GLY A 46 -17.31 -12.66 6.92
C GLY A 46 -17.70 -13.09 5.50
N VAL A 47 -16.76 -13.64 4.73
CA VAL A 47 -16.98 -14.11 3.36
C VAL A 47 -16.71 -15.60 3.19
N ALA A 48 -17.23 -16.19 2.12
CA ALA A 48 -16.89 -17.56 1.76
C ALA A 48 -15.39 -17.68 1.44
N ARG A 49 -14.78 -18.82 1.78
CA ARG A 49 -13.36 -19.10 1.48
C ARG A 49 -13.04 -18.91 0.00
N GLN A 50 -13.93 -19.37 -0.89
CA GLN A 50 -13.74 -19.24 -2.33
C GLN A 50 -13.70 -17.77 -2.77
N THR A 51 -14.57 -16.92 -2.21
CA THR A 51 -14.55 -15.48 -2.47
C THR A 51 -13.19 -14.88 -2.13
N TYR A 52 -12.60 -15.25 -1.00
CA TYR A 52 -11.28 -14.75 -0.62
C TYR A 52 -10.16 -15.31 -1.53
N LEU A 53 -10.24 -16.57 -1.95
CA LEU A 53 -9.33 -17.15 -2.94
C LEU A 53 -9.38 -16.41 -4.29
N ASP A 54 -10.58 -16.01 -4.71
CA ASP A 54 -10.79 -15.28 -5.96
C ASP A 54 -10.23 -13.85 -5.88
N LEU A 55 -10.19 -13.25 -4.68
CA LEU A 55 -9.48 -11.98 -4.44
C LEU A 55 -7.96 -12.13 -4.61
N GLU A 56 -7.35 -13.11 -3.95
CA GLU A 56 -5.88 -13.32 -4.03
C GLU A 56 -5.39 -13.86 -5.38
N SER A 57 -6.31 -14.29 -6.24
CA SER A 57 -6.00 -14.68 -7.62
C SER A 57 -6.33 -13.61 -8.65
N GLY A 58 -6.88 -12.46 -8.24
CA GLY A 58 -7.26 -11.37 -9.13
C GLY A 58 -8.50 -11.64 -9.98
N LYS A 59 -9.20 -12.76 -9.74
CA LYS A 59 -10.44 -13.12 -10.45
C LYS A 59 -11.61 -12.22 -10.08
N THR A 60 -11.59 -11.66 -8.87
CA THR A 60 -12.63 -10.76 -8.37
C THR A 60 -12.01 -9.45 -7.93
N GLU A 61 -12.58 -8.35 -8.41
CA GLU A 61 -12.21 -7.01 -7.96
C GLU A 61 -12.72 -6.77 -6.52
N PRO A 62 -11.82 -6.47 -5.56
CA PRO A 62 -12.23 -6.16 -4.20
C PRO A 62 -12.90 -4.78 -4.16
N ARG A 63 -14.12 -4.73 -3.62
CA ARG A 63 -14.77 -3.45 -3.32
C ARG A 63 -13.96 -2.66 -2.29
N VAL A 64 -14.04 -1.34 -2.31
CA VAL A 64 -13.32 -0.45 -1.38
C VAL A 64 -13.52 -0.84 0.10
N LEU A 65 -14.74 -1.21 0.50
CA LEU A 65 -15.03 -1.68 1.86
C LEU A 65 -14.30 -2.99 2.21
N MET A 66 -14.12 -3.89 1.25
CA MET A 66 -13.34 -5.11 1.42
C MET A 66 -11.87 -4.76 1.69
N LEU A 67 -11.29 -3.87 0.88
CA LEU A 67 -9.91 -3.40 1.06
C LEU A 67 -9.71 -2.68 2.40
N LEU A 68 -10.66 -1.86 2.84
CA LEU A 68 -10.65 -1.22 4.16
C LEU A 68 -10.62 -2.25 5.30
N ASN A 69 -11.39 -3.32 5.19
CA ASN A 69 -11.40 -4.38 6.21
C ASN A 69 -10.11 -5.19 6.19
N ILE A 70 -9.57 -5.50 5.01
CA ILE A 70 -8.25 -6.14 4.86
C ILE A 70 -7.16 -5.27 5.49
N ALA A 71 -7.16 -3.96 5.23
CA ALA A 71 -6.24 -2.99 5.81
C ALA A 71 -6.29 -3.02 7.36
N LYS A 72 -7.49 -2.97 7.95
CA LYS A 72 -7.68 -3.06 9.41
C LYS A 72 -7.13 -4.37 10.01
N ILE A 73 -7.40 -5.51 9.37
CA ILE A 73 -6.96 -6.83 9.85
C ILE A 73 -5.44 -6.96 9.77
N THR A 74 -4.86 -6.56 8.65
CA THR A 74 -3.43 -6.74 8.36
C THR A 74 -2.55 -5.66 8.99
N GLY A 75 -3.14 -4.51 9.37
CA GLY A 75 -2.42 -3.34 9.85
C GLY A 75 -1.72 -2.55 8.75
N ARG A 76 -1.99 -2.86 7.47
CA ARG A 76 -1.54 -2.08 6.31
C ARG A 76 -2.48 -0.91 6.10
N SER A 77 -1.96 0.23 5.61
CA SER A 77 -2.82 1.36 5.24
C SER A 77 -3.60 1.03 3.96
N LEU A 78 -4.76 1.67 3.77
CA LEU A 78 -5.50 1.54 2.51
C LEU A 78 -4.64 2.03 1.32
N SER A 79 -3.84 3.08 1.53
CA SER A 79 -2.94 3.64 0.51
C SER A 79 -1.96 2.60 -0.03
N TRP A 80 -1.45 1.71 0.83
CA TRP A 80 -0.51 0.66 0.44
C TRP A 80 -1.10 -0.31 -0.59
N PHE A 81 -2.42 -0.53 -0.58
CA PHE A 81 -3.09 -1.38 -1.58
C PHE A 81 -3.36 -0.62 -2.89
N LEU A 82 -3.61 0.69 -2.82
CA LEU A 82 -4.13 1.47 -3.95
C LEU A 82 -3.05 2.15 -4.78
N TYR A 83 -1.94 2.54 -4.15
CA TYR A 83 -0.84 3.18 -4.85
C TYR A 83 0.25 2.16 -5.11
N ASP A 84 0.97 2.31 -6.22
CA ASP A 84 2.24 1.62 -6.40
C ASP A 84 3.29 2.44 -5.66
N ASP A 85 3.24 2.42 -4.33
CA ASP A 85 4.30 2.92 -3.47
C ASP A 85 5.46 1.92 -3.53
N GLY A 86 6.05 1.75 -4.72
CA GLY A 86 7.31 1.07 -4.99
C GLY A 86 8.52 1.74 -4.31
N ASN A 87 8.28 2.58 -3.32
CA ASN A 87 9.30 3.14 -2.46
C ASN A 87 9.00 2.74 -0.99
N PRO A 88 9.72 1.71 -0.46
CA PRO A 88 9.65 1.26 0.93
C PRO A 88 9.82 2.38 1.96
N GLU A 89 10.51 3.47 1.59
CA GLU A 89 10.75 4.65 2.45
C GLU A 89 9.43 5.30 2.92
N TYR A 90 8.38 5.30 2.08
CA TYR A 90 7.09 5.84 2.48
C TYR A 90 6.38 4.95 3.53
N GLY A 91 6.68 3.65 3.56
CA GLY A 91 6.16 2.74 4.59
C GLY A 91 6.69 3.11 5.97
N ASP A 92 8.00 3.38 6.06
CA ASP A 92 8.67 3.76 7.31
C ASP A 92 8.25 5.16 7.78
N ILE A 93 8.13 6.12 6.86
CA ILE A 93 7.66 7.48 7.17
C ILE A 93 6.21 7.44 7.69
N ASN A 94 5.33 6.66 7.06
CA ASN A 94 3.95 6.49 7.53
C ASN A 94 3.91 5.82 8.91
N ARG A 95 4.76 4.81 9.14
CA ARG A 95 4.87 4.15 10.45
C ARG A 95 5.35 5.13 11.54
N LEU A 96 6.36 5.94 11.24
CA LEU A 96 6.85 6.98 12.15
C LEU A 96 5.76 8.01 12.45
N SER A 97 5.03 8.48 11.43
CA SER A 97 3.90 9.40 11.59
C SER A 97 2.82 8.83 12.52
N MET A 98 2.44 7.56 12.36
CA MET A 98 1.51 6.88 13.25
C MET A 98 2.02 6.76 14.70
N LEU A 99 3.32 6.56 14.91
CA LEU A 99 3.92 6.49 16.25
C LEU A 99 3.95 7.87 16.91
N TYR A 100 4.29 8.93 16.17
CA TYR A 100 4.21 10.31 16.66
C TYR A 100 2.79 10.68 17.06
N ALA A 101 1.78 10.28 16.28
CA ALA A 101 0.38 10.58 16.55
C ALA A 101 -0.11 10.04 17.91
N GLN A 102 0.50 8.96 18.41
CA GLN A 102 0.17 8.33 19.70
C GLN A 102 0.83 9.02 20.91
N MET A 103 1.80 9.90 20.69
CA MET A 103 2.49 10.60 21.78
C MET A 103 1.73 11.88 22.21
N PRO A 104 1.75 12.25 23.51
CA PRO A 104 1.23 13.53 23.98
C PRO A 104 1.88 14.71 23.24
N SER A 105 1.11 15.77 22.98
CA SER A 105 1.53 16.91 22.14
C SER A 105 2.90 17.51 22.52
N PRO A 106 3.23 17.75 23.81
CA PRO A 106 4.53 18.32 24.17
C PRO A 106 5.70 17.39 23.85
N LEU A 107 5.52 16.08 24.03
CA LEU A 107 6.55 15.08 23.76
C LEU A 107 6.72 14.83 22.25
N ARG A 108 5.61 14.86 21.51
CA ARG A 108 5.59 14.68 20.06
C ARG A 108 6.42 15.73 19.34
N TYR A 109 6.21 17.01 19.67
CA TYR A 109 6.96 18.12 19.07
C TYR A 109 8.46 17.97 19.33
N LYS A 110 8.83 17.73 20.60
CA LYS A 110 10.23 17.54 21.00
C LYS A 110 10.88 16.35 20.28
N MET A 111 10.17 15.23 20.12
CA MET A 111 10.73 14.06 19.45
C MET A 111 10.92 14.27 17.94
N VAL A 112 9.97 14.95 17.28
CA VAL A 112 10.10 15.29 15.85
C VAL A 112 11.29 16.23 15.63
N GLU A 113 11.43 17.25 16.46
CA GLU A 113 12.57 18.19 16.42
C GLU A 113 13.91 17.46 16.57
N GLN A 114 14.04 16.58 17.57
CA GLN A 114 15.28 15.81 17.78
C GLN A 114 15.62 14.92 16.58
N ASN A 115 14.63 14.28 15.99
CA ASN A 115 14.85 13.41 14.84
C ASN A 115 15.21 14.20 13.57
N ILE A 116 14.64 15.40 13.37
CA ILE A 116 15.09 16.31 12.29
C ILE A 116 16.56 16.66 12.49
N ASN A 117 16.96 17.08 13.70
CA ASN A 117 18.34 17.46 13.99
C ASN A 117 19.31 16.31 13.73
N LEU A 118 18.97 15.09 14.19
CA LEU A 118 19.80 13.91 13.98
C LEU A 118 19.98 13.60 12.49
N ILE A 119 18.89 13.62 11.72
CA ILE A 119 18.92 13.35 10.27
C ILE A 119 19.75 14.41 9.55
N SER A 120 19.57 15.69 9.90
CA SER A 120 20.38 16.79 9.37
C SER A 120 21.87 16.56 9.60
N SER A 121 22.27 16.22 10.84
CA SER A 121 23.69 15.94 11.15
C SER A 121 24.23 14.72 10.40
N CYS A 122 23.42 13.66 10.22
CA CYS A 122 23.82 12.50 9.43
C CYS A 122 24.00 12.85 7.94
N LEU A 123 23.13 13.70 7.38
CA LEU A 123 23.22 14.13 5.99
C LEU A 123 24.44 15.03 5.76
N GLU A 124 24.69 15.98 6.66
CA GLU A 124 25.89 16.82 6.62
C GLU A 124 27.16 15.96 6.61
N TYR A 125 27.26 14.99 7.52
CA TYR A 125 28.39 14.06 7.58
C TYR A 125 28.54 13.21 6.30
N ALA A 126 27.43 12.72 5.74
CA ALA A 126 27.45 11.90 4.55
C ALA A 126 27.89 12.70 3.31
N LEU A 127 27.50 13.96 3.20
CA LEU A 127 27.85 14.84 2.09
C LEU A 127 29.30 15.32 2.16
N ASP A 128 29.82 15.59 3.36
CA ASP A 128 31.23 15.98 3.57
C ASP A 128 32.23 14.86 3.23
N LYS A 129 31.82 13.59 3.30
CA LYS A 129 32.67 12.44 2.96
C LYS A 129 32.88 12.21 1.46
N HIS A 130 32.21 12.97 0.60
CA HIS A 130 32.30 12.87 -0.86
C HIS A 130 33.07 14.04 -1.52
N GLN A 131 33.78 14.87 -0.74
CA GLN A 131 34.81 15.80 -1.21
C GLN A 131 36.21 15.27 -0.88
#